data_AF-A0A4Q3ZBB2-F1
#
_entry.id   AF-A0A4Q3ZBB2-F1
#
_cell.length_a   1.000
_cell.length_b   1.000
_cell.length_c   1.000
_cell.angle_alpha   90.00
_cell.angle_beta   90.00
_cell.angle_gamma   90.00
#
_symmetry.space_group_name_H-M   'P 1'
#
loop_
_entity.id
_entity.type
_entity.pdbx_description
1 polymer ?
#
loop_
_entity_poly.entity_id
_entity_poly.type
_entity_poly.pdbx_seq_one_letter_code
_entity_poly.pdbx_strand_id
1 'polypeptide(L)' 'MRLLVLGTGGMANNHAENFKYIQGVEMVAAVDVDPARAALFAEKHGIGRTFTSLDDAIE' A
#
# COMPACT_ATOMS: atom_id res chain seq x y z
N MET A 1 3.72 -6.30 12.65
CA MET A 1 4.13 -6.66 11.29
C MET A 1 3.77 -5.53 10.36
N ARG A 2 4.76 -5.00 9.67
CA ARG A 2 4.58 -3.87 8.75
C ARG A 2 4.45 -4.42 7.34
N LEU A 3 3.40 -4.02 6.64
CA LEU A 3 3.12 -4.44 5.27
C LEU A 3 3.33 -3.27 4.31
N LEU A 4 3.93 -3.61 3.17
CA LEU A 4 4.00 -2.76 2.00
C LEU A 4 3.18 -3.43 0.89
N VAL A 5 2.38 -2.64 0.17
CA VAL A 5 1.57 -3.13 -0.95
C VAL A 5 2.26 -2.77 -2.26
N LEU A 6 2.69 -3.77 -3.02
CA LEU A 6 3.25 -3.61 -4.37
C LEU A 6 2.18 -3.90 -5.43
N GLY A 7 1.80 -2.87 -6.19
CA GLY A 7 0.68 -2.86 -7.12
C GLY A 7 -0.63 -2.51 -6.42
N THR A 8 -1.30 -1.44 -6.85
CA THR A 8 -2.48 -0.85 -6.20
C THR A 8 -3.78 -1.05 -6.99
N GLY A 9 -3.90 -2.19 -7.67
CA GLY A 9 -5.06 -2.58 -8.48
C GLY A 9 -6.28 -3.07 -7.66
N GLY A 10 -7.23 -3.72 -8.37
CA GLY A 10 -8.47 -4.21 -7.75
C GLY A 10 -8.25 -5.20 -6.61
N MET A 11 -7.35 -6.18 -6.79
CA MET A 11 -7.01 -7.16 -5.74
C MET A 11 -6.39 -6.51 -4.52
N ALA A 12 -5.53 -5.51 -4.70
CA ALA A 12 -4.88 -4.81 -3.59
C ALA A 12 -5.89 -4.12 -2.67
N ASN A 13 -6.99 -3.61 -3.22
CA ASN A 13 -8.07 -3.02 -2.42
C ASN A 13 -8.73 -4.06 -1.52
N ASN A 14 -9.05 -5.24 -2.05
CA ASN A 14 -9.59 -6.33 -1.24
C ASN A 14 -8.60 -6.79 -0.17
N HIS A 15 -7.31 -6.86 -0.48
CA HIS A 15 -6.28 -7.18 0.50
C HIS A 15 -6.22 -6.15 1.63
N ALA A 16 -6.15 -4.86 1.30
CA ALA A 16 -6.08 -3.78 2.29
C ALA A 16 -7.31 -3.73 3.22
N GLU A 17 -8.51 -3.92 2.67
CA GLU A 17 -9.75 -3.98 3.45
C GLU A 17 -9.76 -5.13 4.47
N ASN A 18 -9.09 -6.25 4.18
CA ASN A 18 -9.03 -7.39 5.09
C ASN A 18 -7.85 -7.29 6.08
N PHE A 19 -6.70 -6.76 5.65
CA PHE A 19 -5.50 -6.66 6.49
C PHE A 19 -5.68 -5.72 7.68
N LYS A 20 -6.51 -4.68 7.56
CA LYS A 20 -6.83 -3.78 8.68
C LYS A 20 -7.46 -4.48 9.90
N TYR A 21 -8.03 -5.67 9.71
CA TYR A 21 -8.64 -6.46 10.78
C TYR A 21 -7.66 -7.44 11.45
N ILE A 22 -6.45 -7.61 10.91
CA ILE A 22 -5.45 -8.51 11.49
C ILE A 22 -4.71 -7.75 12.59
N GLN A 23 -4.86 -8.18 13.84
CA GLN A 23 -4.18 -7.55 14.96
C GLN A 23 -2.66 -7.56 14.76
N GLY A 24 -2.04 -6.39 14.96
CA GLY A 24 -0.60 -6.22 14.84
C GLY A 24 -0.10 -6.12 13.40
N VAL A 25 -0.98 -6.03 12.40
CA VAL A 25 -0.64 -5.68 11.03
C VAL A 25 -0.88 -4.19 10.78
N GLU A 26 0.09 -3.53 10.17
CA GLU A 26 0.00 -2.12 9.78
C GLU A 26 0.47 -1.98 8.33
N MET A 27 -0.35 -1.37 7.48
CA MET A 27 0.04 -1.02 6.11
C MET A 27 0.78 0.31 6.13
N VAL A 28 2.07 0.27 5.83
CA VAL A 28 2.97 1.42 6.01
C VAL A 28 3.41 2.07 4.71
N ALA A 29 3.22 1.40 3.57
CA ALA A 29 3.61 1.89 2.26
C ALA A 29 2.77 1.27 1.13
N ALA A 30 2.58 2.04 0.05
CA ALA A 30 2.00 1.59 -1.21
C ALA A 30 2.95 1.90 -2.37
N VAL A 31 3.10 0.98 -3.30
CA VAL A 31 4.00 1.09 -4.44
C VAL A 31 3.22 0.80 -5.71
N ASP A 32 3.28 1.69 -6.69
CA ASP A 32 2.72 1.47 -8.02
C ASP A 32 3.52 2.26 -9.05
N VAL A 33 3.70 1.72 -10.25
CA VAL A 33 4.41 2.42 -11.33
C VAL A 33 3.67 3.69 -11.78
N ASP A 34 2.35 3.73 -11.54
CA ASP A 34 1.54 4.94 -11.72
C ASP A 34 1.40 5.69 -10.37
N PRO A 35 2.04 6.87 -10.22
CA PRO A 35 2.02 7.61 -8.96
C PRO A 35 0.60 8.04 -8.56
N ALA A 36 -0.31 8.26 -9.50
CA ALA A 36 -1.69 8.62 -9.20
C ALA A 36 -2.43 7.44 -8.56
N ARG A 37 -2.19 6.21 -9.02
CA ARG A 37 -2.79 5.00 -8.42
C ARG A 37 -2.26 4.75 -7.01
N ALA A 38 -0.93 4.89 -6.81
CA ALA A 38 -0.32 4.78 -5.50
C ALA A 38 -0.90 5.80 -4.51
N ALA A 39 -1.03 7.06 -4.93
CA ALA A 39 -1.59 8.14 -4.11
C ALA A 39 -3.06 7.89 -3.73
N LEU A 40 -3.92 7.55 -4.71
CA LEU A 40 -5.34 7.26 -4.46
C LEU A 40 -5.54 6.07 -3.53
N PHE A 41 -4.73 5.02 -3.70
CA PHE A 41 -4.78 3.85 -2.83
C PHE A 41 -4.35 4.19 -1.40
N ALA A 42 -3.27 4.98 -1.27
CA ALA A 42 -2.76 5.39 0.01
C ALA A 42 -3.74 6.31 0.77
N GLU A 43 -4.36 7.26 0.07
CA GLU A 43 -5.42 8.11 0.64
C GLU A 43 -6.59 7.27 1.14
N LYS A 44 -7.07 6.31 0.32
CA LYS A 44 -8.21 5.45 0.66
C LYS A 44 -7.95 4.59 1.90
N HIS A 45 -6.73 4.05 2.04
CA HIS A 45 -6.39 3.10 3.10
C HIS A 45 -5.58 3.71 4.26
N GLY A 46 -5.38 5.03 4.27
CA GLY A 46 -4.67 5.74 5.33
C GLY A 46 -3.17 5.44 5.40
N ILE A 47 -2.54 5.18 4.26
CA ILE A 47 -1.11 4.84 4.16
C ILE A 47 -0.29 6.12 3.98
N GLY A 48 0.73 6.32 4.83
CA GLY A 48 1.52 7.56 4.85
C GLY A 48 2.67 7.65 3.84
N ARG A 49 3.06 6.54 3.19
CA ARG A 49 4.20 6.50 2.26
C ARG A 49 3.78 5.90 0.92
N THR A 50 4.18 6.56 -0.17
CA THR A 50 3.99 6.08 -1.53
C THR A 50 5.31 6.07 -2.29
N PHE A 51 5.48 5.10 -3.19
CA PHE A 51 6.66 4.98 -4.04
C PHE A 51 6.25 4.56 -5.46
N THR A 52 7.12 4.84 -6.43
CA THR A 52 6.93 4.43 -7.83
C THR A 52 7.79 3.24 -8.25
N SER A 53 8.67 2.77 -7.38
CA SER A 53 9.46 1.56 -7.57
C SER A 53 9.56 0.77 -6.26
N LEU A 54 9.82 -0.54 -6.37
CA LEU A 54 10.05 -1.37 -5.20
C LEU A 54 11.38 -1.02 -4.52
N ASP A 55 12.41 -0.76 -5.32
CA ASP A 55 13.76 -0.48 -4.83
C ASP A 55 13.75 0.75 -3.91
N ASP A 56 13.12 1.86 -4.34
CA ASP A 56 12.98 3.08 -3.53
C ASP A 56 12.23 2.84 -2.19
N ALA A 57 11.41 1.79 -2.15
CA ALA A 57 10.53 1.52 -1.01
C ALA A 57 11.16 0.60 0.05
N ILE A 58 12.21 -0.14 -0.31
CA ILE A 58 12.89 -1.10 0.57
C ILE A 58 14.30 -0.65 1.00
N GLU A 59 14.84 0.41 0.39
CA GLU A 59 16.01 1.13 0.91
C GLU A 59 15.71 1.83 2.26
#